data_AF-A0A1S2IXS8-F1
#
_entry.id   AF-A0A1S2IXS8-F1
#
_cell.length_a   1.000
_cell.length_b   1.000
_cell.length_c   1.000
_cell.angle_alpha   90.00
_cell.angle_beta   90.00
_cell.angle_gamma   90.00
#
_symmetry.space_group_name_H-M   'P 1'
#
loop_
_entity.id
_entity.type
_entity.pdbx_description
1 polymer ?
#
loop_
_entity_poly.entity_id
_entity_poly.type
_entity_poly.pdbx_seq_one_letter_code
_entity_poly.pdbx_strand_id
1 'polypeptide(L)'
;MWAATQDPRQHVRWDVRFSEIVPEPPDADGAEHFTYVRRSPVHDVHGTGVSIGERQRDDGTRTSALRFATDDRLSPIRAGRGYWRYVPTGDGRTRFITGYDYDGGWGPLDLVVRPLLGWATAWSFDRLRIWLEGGAEPEAWPLTCVLQPWRRDRPRASRTLRAPAGGDR
;
A
#
# COMPACT_ATOMS: atom_id res chain seq x y z
N MET A 1 13.29 -2.72 -3.76
CA MET A 1 11.82 -2.55 -3.93
C MET A 1 11.06 -3.78 -3.47
N TRP A 2 11.15 -4.93 -4.17
CA TRP A 2 10.43 -6.16 -3.79
C TRP A 2 10.52 -6.52 -2.30
N ALA A 3 11.72 -6.58 -1.74
CA ALA A 3 11.92 -6.86 -0.32
C ALA A 3 11.23 -5.83 0.59
N ALA A 4 11.36 -4.53 0.30
CA ALA A 4 10.73 -3.45 1.08
C ALA A 4 9.20 -3.47 1.04
N THR A 5 8.63 -4.04 -0.01
CA THR A 5 7.18 -4.16 -0.19
C THR A 5 6.63 -5.47 0.37
N GLN A 6 7.33 -6.60 0.20
CA GLN A 6 6.85 -7.92 0.62
C GLN A 6 7.20 -8.27 2.07
N ASP A 7 8.27 -7.69 2.65
CA ASP A 7 8.58 -7.88 4.07
C ASP A 7 7.62 -7.04 4.94
N PRO A 8 6.76 -7.65 5.77
CA PRO A 8 5.80 -6.95 6.63
C PRO A 8 6.48 -5.92 7.54
N ARG A 9 7.69 -6.22 8.04
CA ARG A 9 8.44 -5.33 8.93
C ARG A 9 8.91 -4.08 8.22
N GLN A 10 9.20 -4.18 6.92
CA GLN A 10 9.55 -3.01 6.09
C GLN A 10 8.30 -2.28 5.62
N HIS A 11 7.24 -3.02 5.28
CA HIS A 11 5.98 -2.48 4.77
C HIS A 11 5.38 -1.42 5.71
N VAL A 12 5.25 -1.75 7.00
CA VAL A 12 4.66 -0.85 8.01
C VAL A 12 5.46 0.43 8.23
N ARG A 13 6.74 0.45 7.83
CA ARG A 13 7.59 1.64 7.98
C ARG A 13 7.15 2.75 7.04
N TRP A 14 6.83 2.42 5.78
CA TRP A 14 6.55 3.41 4.74
C TRP A 14 5.05 3.57 4.43
N ASP A 15 4.25 2.50 4.57
CA ASP A 15 2.82 2.55 4.31
C ASP A 15 2.04 3.08 5.52
N VAL A 16 1.35 4.20 5.37
CA VAL A 16 0.58 4.83 6.45
C VAL A 16 -0.80 4.22 6.64
N ARG A 17 -1.20 3.34 5.73
CA ARG A 17 -2.49 2.64 5.78
C ARG A 17 -2.45 1.47 6.75
N PHE A 18 -1.26 1.01 7.14
CA PHE A 18 -1.04 -0.10 8.05
C PHE A 18 -0.13 0.34 9.20
N SER A 19 -0.44 -0.08 10.41
CA SER A 19 0.39 0.13 11.60
C SER A 19 1.11 -1.15 12.02
N GLU A 20 0.52 -2.30 11.70
CA GLU A 20 1.07 -3.61 12.01
C GLU A 20 0.60 -4.61 10.94
N ILE A 21 1.48 -5.53 10.56
CA ILE A 21 1.19 -6.65 9.67
C ILE A 21 1.88 -7.87 10.27
N VAL A 22 1.11 -8.90 10.61
CA VAL A 22 1.59 -10.13 11.26
C VAL A 22 1.31 -11.30 10.32
N PRO A 23 2.33 -11.95 9.74
CA PRO A 23 2.16 -13.17 8.98
C PRO A 23 1.55 -14.27 9.84
N GLU A 24 0.65 -15.02 9.24
CA GLU A 24 0.09 -16.24 9.81
C GLU A 24 0.70 -17.47 9.11
N PRO A 25 0.65 -18.64 9.75
CA PRO A 25 1.02 -19.88 9.08
C PRO A 25 0.22 -20.06 7.78
N PRO A 26 0.84 -20.54 6.69
CA PRO A 26 0.11 -20.80 5.46
C PRO A 26 -0.95 -21.88 5.70
N ASP A 27 -2.06 -21.79 4.95
CA ASP A 27 -3.10 -22.80 5.02
C ASP A 27 -2.68 -24.11 4.32
N ALA A 28 -3.57 -25.11 4.35
CA ALA A 28 -3.31 -26.42 3.75
C ALA A 28 -3.07 -26.36 2.23
N ASP A 29 -3.55 -25.29 1.57
CA ASP A 29 -3.38 -25.05 0.14
C ASP A 29 -2.12 -24.20 -0.15
N GLY A 30 -1.37 -23.83 0.90
CA GLY A 30 -0.16 -23.03 0.81
C GLY A 30 -0.41 -21.53 0.65
N ALA A 31 -1.64 -21.05 0.86
CA ALA A 31 -1.92 -19.62 0.79
C ALA A 31 -1.34 -18.92 2.02
N GLU A 32 -0.62 -17.82 1.80
CA GLU A 32 -0.04 -17.03 2.88
C GLU A 32 -1.08 -16.07 3.45
N HIS A 33 -1.41 -16.24 4.72
CA HIS A 33 -2.32 -15.37 5.45
C HIS A 33 -1.56 -14.36 6.29
N PHE A 34 -2.20 -13.24 6.59
CA PHE A 34 -1.69 -12.24 7.52
C PHE A 34 -2.83 -11.50 8.19
N THR A 35 -2.60 -11.04 9.41
CA THR A 35 -3.45 -10.04 10.05
C THR A 35 -2.82 -8.68 9.92
N TYR A 36 -3.64 -7.64 9.89
CA TYR A 36 -3.17 -6.27 9.91
C TYR A 36 -3.93 -5.44 10.94
N VAL A 37 -3.24 -4.45 11.48
CA VAL A 37 -3.83 -3.44 12.36
C VAL A 37 -3.59 -2.08 11.74
N ARG A 38 -4.64 -1.27 11.67
CA ARG A 38 -4.55 0.15 11.38
C ARG A 38 -4.91 0.91 12.65
N ARG A 39 -3.90 1.43 13.33
CA ARG A 39 -4.10 2.23 14.54
C ARG A 39 -4.61 3.62 14.20
N SER A 40 -5.52 4.12 15.02
CA SER A 40 -6.01 5.50 14.90
C SER A 40 -6.23 6.10 16.28
N PRO A 41 -6.31 7.44 16.40
CA PRO A 41 -6.56 8.08 17.69
C PRO A 41 -7.90 7.70 18.36
N VAL A 42 -8.85 7.14 17.59
CA VAL A 42 -10.22 6.87 18.06
C VAL A 42 -10.50 5.38 18.19
N HIS A 43 -10.03 4.58 17.23
CA HIS A 43 -10.31 3.15 17.16
C HIS A 43 -9.28 2.42 16.31
N ASP A 44 -8.84 1.25 16.78
CA ASP A 44 -7.92 0.39 16.04
C ASP A 44 -8.71 -0.57 15.17
N VAL A 45 -8.47 -0.51 13.86
CA VAL A 45 -9.13 -1.41 12.91
C VAL A 45 -8.26 -2.64 12.73
N HIS A 46 -8.84 -3.80 13.02
CA HIS A 46 -8.21 -5.11 12.82
C HIS A 46 -8.78 -5.77 11.57
N GLY A 47 -7.92 -6.32 10.73
CA GLY A 47 -8.36 -7.08 9.56
C GLY A 47 -7.45 -8.24 9.25
N THR A 48 -7.91 -9.04 8.30
CA THR A 48 -7.20 -10.22 7.78
C THR A 48 -6.89 -10.00 6.31
N GLY A 49 -5.87 -10.67 5.81
CA GLY A 49 -5.51 -10.67 4.42
C GLY A 49 -4.87 -11.97 4.00
N VAL A 50 -4.95 -12.24 2.72
CA VAL A 50 -4.39 -13.44 2.08
C VAL A 50 -3.67 -13.04 0.82
N SER A 51 -2.44 -13.51 0.68
CA SER A 51 -1.70 -13.44 -0.58
C SER A 51 -2.32 -14.47 -1.53
N ILE A 52 -2.96 -13.98 -2.60
CA ILE A 52 -3.66 -14.83 -3.57
C ILE A 52 -2.74 -15.32 -4.70
N GLY A 53 -1.48 -14.90 -4.67
CA GLY A 53 -0.45 -15.45 -5.53
C GLY A 53 0.54 -14.41 -6.02
N GLU A 54 1.72 -14.93 -6.34
CA GLU A 54 2.79 -14.20 -6.99
C GLU A 54 3.01 -14.75 -8.39
N ARG A 55 3.30 -13.87 -9.33
CA ARG A 55 3.69 -14.24 -10.69
C ARG A 55 4.96 -13.53 -11.09
N GLN A 56 5.97 -14.32 -11.42
CA GLN A 56 7.18 -13.83 -12.08
C GLN A 56 7.11 -14.17 -13.57
N ARG A 57 7.54 -13.23 -14.41
CA ARG A 57 7.68 -13.39 -15.86
C ARG A 57 9.15 -13.39 -16.24
N ASP A 58 9.45 -13.95 -17.41
CA ASP A 58 10.81 -14.06 -17.94
C ASP A 58 11.45 -12.69 -18.24
N ASP A 59 10.62 -11.67 -18.49
CA ASP A 59 11.04 -10.27 -18.66
C ASP A 59 11.42 -9.59 -17.32
N GLY A 60 11.40 -10.33 -16.21
CA GLY A 60 11.68 -9.82 -14.87
C GLY A 60 10.48 -9.12 -14.22
N THR A 61 9.35 -9.00 -14.90
CA THR A 61 8.12 -8.45 -14.32
C THR A 61 7.65 -9.35 -13.18
N ARG A 62 7.31 -8.75 -12.05
CA ARG A 62 6.69 -9.44 -10.92
C ARG A 62 5.32 -8.86 -10.62
N THR A 63 4.39 -9.72 -10.23
CA THR A 63 3.07 -9.32 -9.73
C THR A 63 2.82 -10.05 -8.42
N SER A 64 2.38 -9.33 -7.40
CA SER A 64 1.90 -9.89 -6.14
C SER A 64 0.46 -9.42 -5.98
N ALA A 65 -0.46 -10.36 -5.74
CA ALA A 65 -1.86 -10.06 -5.58
C ALA A 65 -2.33 -10.51 -4.20
N LEU A 66 -3.19 -9.71 -3.58
CA LEU A 66 -3.68 -9.97 -2.23
C LEU A 66 -5.16 -9.62 -2.12
N ARG A 67 -5.83 -10.28 -1.17
CA ARG A 67 -7.15 -9.90 -0.68
C ARG A 67 -7.05 -9.50 0.77
N PHE A 68 -7.93 -8.63 1.20
CA PHE A 68 -8.02 -8.19 2.59
C PHE A 68 -9.48 -7.99 2.98
N ALA A 69 -9.80 -8.25 4.23
CA ALA A 69 -11.14 -8.08 4.78
C ALA A 69 -11.05 -7.62 6.25
N THR A 70 -12.16 -7.10 6.75
CA THR A 70 -12.33 -6.78 8.17
C THR A 70 -13.82 -6.79 8.53
N ASP A 71 -14.12 -7.38 9.68
CA ASP A 71 -15.47 -7.38 10.26
C ASP A 71 -15.75 -6.10 11.07
N ASP A 72 -14.74 -5.24 11.23
CA ASP A 72 -14.84 -4.01 11.98
C ASP A 72 -15.83 -3.02 11.34
N ARG A 73 -16.86 -2.65 12.09
CA ARG A 73 -17.91 -1.73 11.63
C ARG A 73 -17.43 -0.29 11.48
N LEU A 74 -16.35 0.07 12.17
CA LEU A 74 -15.71 1.37 12.06
C LEU A 74 -14.65 1.41 10.96
N SER A 75 -14.41 0.30 10.26
CA SER A 75 -13.61 0.32 9.05
C SER A 75 -14.40 0.93 7.88
N PRO A 76 -13.81 1.87 7.14
CA PRO A 76 -14.42 2.34 5.89
C PRO A 76 -14.32 1.30 4.76
N ILE A 77 -13.49 0.26 4.91
CA ILE A 77 -13.33 -0.83 3.93
C ILE A 77 -13.78 -2.14 4.57
N ARG A 78 -14.67 -2.90 3.92
CA ARG A 78 -15.13 -4.22 4.40
C ARG A 78 -14.29 -5.35 3.85
N ALA A 79 -14.13 -5.37 2.54
CA ALA A 79 -13.36 -6.36 1.81
C ALA A 79 -12.75 -5.68 0.59
N GLY A 80 -11.57 -6.12 0.19
CA GLY A 80 -10.91 -5.58 -0.98
C GLY A 80 -9.92 -6.54 -1.57
N ARG A 81 -9.53 -6.25 -2.79
CA ARG A 81 -8.47 -6.93 -3.52
C ARG A 81 -7.51 -5.92 -4.08
N GLY A 82 -6.23 -6.21 -3.99
CA GLY A 82 -5.18 -5.38 -4.52
C GLY A 82 -4.19 -6.23 -5.30
N TYR A 83 -3.49 -5.59 -6.22
CA TYR A 83 -2.29 -6.16 -6.80
C TYR A 83 -1.23 -5.09 -6.90
N TRP A 84 0.00 -5.55 -6.81
CA TRP A 84 1.21 -4.81 -7.03
C TRP A 84 1.94 -5.42 -8.22
N ARG A 85 2.37 -4.57 -9.13
CA ARG A 85 3.15 -4.95 -10.31
C ARG A 85 4.45 -4.17 -10.33
N TYR A 86 5.54 -4.89 -10.53
CA TYR A 86 6.90 -4.40 -10.59
C TYR A 86 7.38 -4.66 -12.01
N VAL A 87 7.55 -3.59 -12.79
CA VAL A 87 8.00 -3.68 -14.18
C VAL A 87 9.41 -3.08 -14.26
N PRO A 88 10.46 -3.90 -14.50
CA PRO A 88 11.79 -3.40 -14.78
C PRO A 88 11.77 -2.44 -15.98
N THR A 89 12.50 -1.34 -15.89
CA THR A 89 12.69 -0.42 -17.02
C THR A 89 14.13 -0.52 -17.52
N GLY A 90 14.34 -0.23 -18.81
CA GLY A 90 15.65 -0.41 -19.46
C GLY A 90 16.78 0.46 -18.90
N ASP A 91 16.46 1.45 -18.05
CA ASP A 91 17.40 2.33 -17.35
C ASP A 91 17.79 1.83 -15.95
N GLY A 92 17.46 0.57 -15.62
CA GLY A 92 17.76 -0.04 -14.32
C GLY A 92 16.79 0.37 -13.20
N ARG A 93 15.73 1.12 -13.50
CA ARG A 93 14.67 1.46 -12.54
C ARG A 93 13.57 0.40 -12.54
N THR A 94 12.63 0.55 -11.62
CA THR A 94 11.43 -0.30 -11.56
C THR A 94 10.19 0.58 -11.49
N ARG A 95 9.27 0.38 -12.41
CA ARG A 95 7.94 0.98 -12.36
C ARG A 95 7.07 0.17 -11.41
N PHE A 96 6.70 0.78 -10.29
CA PHE A 96 5.80 0.20 -9.31
C PHE A 96 4.37 0.65 -9.57
N ILE A 97 3.48 -0.30 -9.79
CA ILE A 97 2.07 -0.07 -10.13
C ILE A 97 1.23 -0.77 -9.09
N THR A 98 0.23 -0.08 -8.55
CA THR A 98 -0.79 -0.68 -7.69
C THR A 98 -2.15 -0.48 -8.33
N GLY A 99 -3.00 -1.49 -8.24
CA GLY A 99 -4.41 -1.38 -8.49
C GLY A 99 -5.14 -2.09 -7.36
N TYR A 100 -6.18 -1.47 -6.83
CA TYR A 100 -7.02 -2.11 -5.84
C TYR A 100 -8.45 -1.63 -5.99
N ASP A 101 -9.36 -2.50 -5.57
CA ASP A 101 -10.78 -2.21 -5.45
C ASP A 101 -11.29 -2.80 -4.15
N TYR A 102 -12.32 -2.18 -3.59
CA TYR A 102 -12.87 -2.57 -2.31
C TYR A 102 -14.35 -2.23 -2.17
N ASP A 103 -15.01 -3.01 -1.33
CA ASP A 103 -16.37 -2.80 -0.88
C ASP A 103 -16.37 -1.85 0.32
N GLY A 104 -17.03 -0.71 0.17
CA GLY A 104 -17.09 0.33 1.20
C GLY A 104 -17.98 -0.08 2.38
N GLY A 105 -17.53 0.20 3.59
CA GLY A 105 -18.28 -0.07 4.83
C GLY A 105 -19.31 0.99 5.19
N TRP A 106 -19.19 2.19 4.63
CA TRP A 106 -19.94 3.39 5.06
C TRP A 106 -20.89 3.97 3.99
N GLY A 107 -21.14 3.22 2.90
CA GLY A 107 -22.06 3.64 1.85
C GLY A 107 -21.66 4.99 1.22
N PRO A 108 -22.50 6.05 1.28
CA PRO A 108 -22.22 7.33 0.61
C PRO A 108 -20.93 8.04 1.03
N LEU A 109 -20.45 7.83 2.27
CA LEU A 109 -19.18 8.42 2.75
C LEU A 109 -17.96 7.93 1.95
N ASP A 110 -18.12 6.83 1.21
CA ASP A 110 -17.09 6.24 0.37
C ASP A 110 -16.60 7.21 -0.73
N LEU A 111 -17.44 8.18 -1.13
CA LEU A 111 -17.08 9.26 -2.06
C LEU A 111 -15.94 10.14 -1.54
N VAL A 112 -15.76 10.23 -0.21
CA VAL A 112 -14.67 10.97 0.42
C VAL A 112 -13.53 10.02 0.81
N VAL A 113 -13.87 8.81 1.27
CA VAL A 113 -12.88 7.79 1.66
C VAL A 113 -12.00 7.39 0.48
N ARG A 114 -12.58 7.08 -0.70
CA ARG A 114 -11.82 6.65 -1.89
C ARG A 114 -10.73 7.65 -2.29
N PRO A 115 -11.02 8.95 -2.48
CA PRO A 115 -9.98 9.95 -2.74
C PRO A 115 -8.90 10.03 -1.67
N LEU A 116 -9.27 9.92 -0.38
CA LEU A 116 -8.33 9.99 0.74
C LEU A 116 -7.42 8.76 0.77
N LEU A 117 -7.96 7.56 0.58
CA LEU A 117 -7.17 6.33 0.46
C LEU A 117 -6.24 6.39 -0.75
N GLY A 118 -6.73 6.82 -1.91
CA GLY A 118 -5.89 7.01 -3.09
C GLY A 118 -4.77 8.02 -2.86
N TRP A 119 -5.03 9.11 -2.12
CA TRP A 119 -4.00 10.06 -1.72
C TRP A 119 -3.00 9.44 -0.74
N ALA A 120 -3.45 8.69 0.26
CA ALA A 120 -2.59 8.03 1.24
C ALA A 120 -1.68 6.99 0.57
N THR A 121 -2.23 6.18 -0.34
CA THR A 121 -1.45 5.24 -1.16
C THR A 121 -0.36 5.96 -1.94
N ALA A 122 -0.71 7.01 -2.68
CA ALA A 122 0.26 7.79 -3.45
C ALA A 122 1.35 8.42 -2.57
N TRP A 123 0.97 8.99 -1.43
CA TRP A 123 1.91 9.59 -0.48
C TRP A 123 2.89 8.55 0.08
N SER A 124 2.38 7.37 0.47
CA SER A 124 3.21 6.26 0.94
C SER A 124 4.15 5.73 -0.13
N PHE A 125 3.73 5.73 -1.39
CA PHE A 125 4.58 5.30 -2.50
C PHE A 125 5.72 6.28 -2.75
N ASP A 126 5.48 7.59 -2.67
CA ASP A 126 6.58 8.56 -2.75
C ASP A 126 7.51 8.47 -1.52
N ARG A 127 6.99 8.18 -0.33
CA ARG A 127 7.79 7.92 0.88
C ARG A 127 8.70 6.70 0.70
N LEU A 128 8.16 5.61 0.15
CA LEU A 128 8.93 4.43 -0.23
C LEU A 128 9.99 4.76 -1.27
N ARG A 129 9.65 5.53 -2.32
CA ARG A 129 10.60 5.95 -3.35
C ARG A 129 11.76 6.73 -2.74
N ILE A 130 11.48 7.73 -1.91
CA ILE A 130 12.52 8.54 -1.24
C ILE A 130 13.48 7.63 -0.47
N TRP A 131 12.95 6.69 0.32
CA TRP A 131 13.78 5.77 1.10
C TRP A 131 14.63 4.86 0.20
N LEU A 132 14.05 4.26 -0.84
CA LEU A 132 14.76 3.34 -1.73
C LEU A 132 15.78 4.03 -2.65
N GLU A 133 15.59 5.32 -2.96
CA GLU A 133 16.51 6.12 -3.77
C GLU A 133 17.62 6.81 -2.94
N GLY A 134 17.83 6.38 -1.70
CA GLY A 134 18.92 6.86 -0.84
C GLY A 134 18.60 8.11 -0.02
N GLY A 135 17.32 8.48 0.06
CA GLY A 135 16.83 9.54 0.95
C GLY A 135 16.69 9.09 2.40
N ALA A 136 16.05 9.93 3.21
CA ALA A 136 15.83 9.65 4.63
C ALA A 136 14.93 8.42 4.84
N GLU A 137 15.14 7.75 5.99
CA GLU A 137 14.31 6.62 6.40
C GLU A 137 12.82 7.01 6.52
N PRO A 138 11.89 6.06 6.33
CA PRO A 138 10.46 6.36 6.39
C PRO A 138 10.07 7.11 7.66
N GLU A 139 10.62 6.76 8.81
CA GLU A 139 10.33 7.32 10.14
C GLU A 139 10.62 8.83 10.24
N ALA A 140 11.54 9.35 9.40
CA ALA A 140 11.80 10.78 9.29
C ALA A 140 10.64 11.58 8.68
N TRP A 141 9.68 10.87 8.07
CA TRP A 141 8.50 11.42 7.42
C TRP A 141 7.22 10.91 8.10
N PRO A 142 6.87 11.42 9.29
CA PRO A 142 5.52 11.20 9.82
C PRO A 142 4.47 11.90 8.94
N LEU A 143 3.21 11.47 9.06
CA LEU A 143 2.09 12.10 8.33
C LEU A 143 1.98 13.61 8.59
N THR A 144 2.42 14.09 9.76
CA THR A 144 2.44 15.52 10.10
C THR A 144 3.35 16.35 9.17
N CYS A 145 4.31 15.74 8.48
CA CYS A 145 5.14 16.43 7.47
C CYS A 145 4.32 16.97 6.29
N VAL A 146 3.09 16.50 6.08
CA VAL A 146 2.18 17.07 5.07
C VAL A 146 1.91 18.56 5.34
N LEU A 147 1.90 18.95 6.61
CA LEU A 147 1.70 20.32 7.08
C LEU A 147 2.99 21.16 7.02
N GLN A 148 4.11 20.59 6.56
CA GLN A 148 5.42 21.23 6.49
C GLN A 148 5.83 21.48 5.02
N PRO A 149 5.10 22.31 4.25
CA PRO A 149 5.32 22.48 2.82
C PRO A 149 6.72 22.99 2.45
N TRP A 150 7.42 23.65 3.38
CA TRP A 150 8.78 24.14 3.23
C TRP A 150 9.84 23.03 3.13
N ARG A 151 9.58 21.84 3.67
CA ARG A 151 10.47 20.67 3.47
C ARG A 151 10.31 20.16 2.04
N ARG A 152 11.28 20.45 1.17
CA ARG A 152 11.22 20.10 -0.26
C ARG A 152 11.31 18.59 -0.50
N ASP A 153 12.05 17.89 0.34
CA ASP A 153 12.30 16.45 0.23
C ASP A 153 11.20 15.59 0.84
N ARG A 154 10.17 16.20 1.45
CA ARG A 154 9.05 15.46 2.03
C ARG A 154 8.31 14.63 0.96
N PRO A 155 7.66 13.53 1.36
CA PRO A 155 6.80 12.78 0.46
C PRO A 155 5.59 13.61 -0.02
N ARG A 156 5.23 13.44 -1.29
CA ARG A 156 4.12 14.14 -1.95
C ARG A 156 3.34 13.18 -2.83
N ALA A 157 2.05 13.02 -2.57
CA ALA A 157 1.15 12.23 -3.42
C ALA A 157 1.13 12.70 -4.88
N SER A 158 1.40 13.98 -5.15
CA SER A 158 1.44 14.53 -6.51
C SER A 158 2.62 14.02 -7.36
N ARG A 159 3.60 13.35 -6.76
CA ARG A 159 4.72 12.71 -7.49
C ARG A 159 4.37 11.30 -7.99
N THR A 160 3.19 10.78 -7.63
CA THR A 160 2.69 9.50 -8.08
C THR A 160 1.55 9.71 -9.07
N LEU A 161 1.60 9.00 -10.19
CA LEU A 161 0.50 9.01 -11.16
C LEU A 161 -0.66 8.16 -10.61
N ARG A 162 -1.88 8.71 -10.65
CA ARG A 162 -3.10 7.99 -10.22
C ARG A 162 -3.66 7.04 -11.28
N ALA A 163 -3.22 7.20 -12.53
CA ALA A 163 -3.50 6.27 -13.61
C ALA A 163 -2.16 5.87 -14.26
N PRO A 164 -1.97 4.61 -14.65
CA PRO A 164 -0.83 4.24 -15.47
C PRO A 164 -0.85 5.04 -16.78
N ALA A 165 0.32 5.43 -17.28
CA ALA A 165 0.40 6.16 -18.54
C ALA A 165 -0.30 5.35 -19.66
N GLY A 166 -1.38 5.90 -20.22
CA GLY A 166 -2.20 5.25 -21.26
C GLY A 166 -3.45 4.51 -20.79
N GLY A 167 -3.84 4.59 -19.51
CA GLY A 167 -5.11 4.05 -19.01
C GLY A 167 -6.14 5.14 -18.70
N ASP A 168 -7.40 4.90 -19.06
CA ASP A 168 -8.54 5.76 -18.68
C ASP A 168 -8.91 5.58 -17.20
N ARG A 169 -9.48 6.64 -16.61
CA ARG A 169 -9.92 6.72 -15.22
C ARG A 169 -11.16 5.88 -14.93
#